data_AF-A0A3D1R7T1-F1
#
_entry.id   AF-A0A3D1R7T1-F1
#
_cell.length_a   1.000
_cell.length_b   1.000
_cell.length_c   1.000
_cell.angle_alpha   90.00
_cell.angle_beta   90.00
_cell.angle_gamma   90.00
#
_symmetry.space_group_name_H-M   'P 1'
#
loop_
_entity.id
_entity.type
_entity.pdbx_description
1 polymer ?
#
loop_
_entity_poly.entity_id
_entity_poly.type
_entity_poly.pdbx_seq_one_letter_code
_entity_poly.pdbx_strand_id
1 'polypeptide(L)'
;MISRLQPQLLSAALRHLRDSEHLASEAGGFSLDQAYHLAGFAPECARKATIPRSTFHRAIGHGFGASSEVALEAALALDPVARRYRLTGWASDFPTLAGWSEQARYEPTGTRKPEEVASLLDESRRIVGRIAATLWADGMIPGDFKW
;
A
#
# COMPACT_ATOMS: atom_id res chain seq x y z
N MET A 1 15.26 -13.90 14.22
CA MET A 1 15.70 -12.52 13.93
C MET A 1 14.61 -11.87 13.09
N ILE A 2 13.94 -10.83 13.59
CA ILE A 2 12.94 -10.11 12.80
C ILE A 2 13.69 -9.46 11.64
N SER A 3 13.29 -9.76 10.41
CA SER A 3 13.88 -9.15 9.22
C SER A 3 13.61 -7.64 9.27
N ARG A 4 14.63 -6.81 8.99
CA ARG A 4 14.49 -5.35 8.98
C ARG A 4 13.60 -4.85 7.83
N LEU A 5 13.29 -5.70 6.87
CA LEU A 5 12.55 -5.34 5.66
C LEU A 5 11.08 -4.99 5.96
N GLN A 6 10.40 -5.77 6.80
CA GLN A 6 9.00 -5.52 7.17
C GLN A 6 8.79 -4.15 7.83
N PRO A 7 9.52 -3.77 8.90
CA PRO A 7 9.36 -2.45 9.49
C PRO A 7 9.78 -1.32 8.55
N GLN A 8 10.77 -1.53 7.66
CA GLN A 8 11.14 -0.53 6.65
C GLN A 8 10.01 -0.27 5.65
N LEU A 9 9.40 -1.33 5.12
CA LEU A 9 8.29 -1.23 4.17
C LEU A 9 7.02 -0.67 4.82
N LEU A 10 6.70 -1.09 6.04
CA LEU A 10 5.57 -0.51 6.76
C LEU A 10 5.81 0.98 7.05
N SER A 11 7.02 1.36 7.45
CA SER A 11 7.39 2.76 7.65
C SER A 11 7.30 3.56 6.36
N ALA A 12 7.66 2.98 5.21
CA ALA A 12 7.47 3.61 3.89
C ALA A 12 5.98 3.78 3.56
N ALA A 13 5.14 2.75 3.80
CA ALA A 13 3.70 2.84 3.61
C ALA A 13 3.06 3.98 4.41
N LEU A 14 3.43 4.11 5.69
CA LEU A 14 2.91 5.15 6.58
C LEU A 14 3.37 6.55 6.16
N ARG A 15 4.63 6.70 5.69
CA ARG A 15 5.09 7.96 5.09
C ARG A 15 4.32 8.31 3.83
N HIS A 16 4.15 7.38 2.90
CA HIS A 16 3.38 7.63 1.68
C HIS A 16 1.95 8.09 1.96
N LEU A 17 1.29 7.50 2.96
CA LEU A 17 -0.05 7.92 3.36
C LEU A 17 -0.05 9.35 3.93
N ARG A 18 0.86 9.67 4.86
CA ARG A 18 0.97 11.02 5.45
C ARG A 18 1.29 12.09 4.43
N ASP A 19 2.26 11.80 3.56
CA ASP A 19 2.69 12.74 2.53
C ASP A 19 1.56 12.97 1.54
N SER A 20 0.83 11.92 1.15
CA SER A 20 -0.36 12.02 0.31
C SER A 20 -1.48 12.85 0.97
N GLU A 21 -1.78 12.62 2.25
CA GLU A 21 -2.76 13.40 3.02
C GLU A 21 -2.36 14.87 3.11
N HIS A 22 -1.07 15.17 3.33
CA HIS A 22 -0.56 16.53 3.35
C HIS A 22 -0.73 17.20 1.99
N LEU A 23 -0.33 16.55 0.89
CA LEU A 23 -0.46 17.08 -0.47
C LEU A 23 -1.92 17.34 -0.87
N ALA A 24 -2.86 16.52 -0.39
CA ALA A 24 -4.29 16.70 -0.62
C ALA A 24 -4.93 17.81 0.22
N SER A 25 -4.19 18.39 1.18
CA SER A 25 -4.68 19.45 2.06
C SER A 25 -4.36 20.85 1.52
N GLU A 26 -5.02 21.86 2.08
CA GLU A 26 -4.72 23.27 1.81
C GLU A 26 -3.25 23.61 2.10
N ALA A 27 -2.69 23.08 3.19
CA ALA A 27 -1.29 23.29 3.55
C ALA A 27 -0.30 22.69 2.53
N GLY A 28 -0.70 21.63 1.82
CA GLY A 28 0.06 21.03 0.73
C GLY A 28 -0.25 21.64 -0.65
N GLY A 29 -1.05 22.70 -0.70
CA GLY A 29 -1.41 23.40 -1.94
C GLY A 29 -2.35 22.62 -2.85
N PHE A 30 -3.08 21.62 -2.33
CA PHE A 30 -3.96 20.74 -3.11
C PHE A 30 -3.26 20.14 -4.35
N SER A 31 -2.07 19.58 -4.16
CA SER A 31 -1.34 18.85 -5.21
C SER A 31 -1.96 17.46 -5.44
N LEU A 32 -3.17 17.43 -6.01
CA LEU A 32 -4.02 16.24 -6.08
C LEU A 32 -3.42 15.10 -6.90
N ASP A 33 -2.76 15.38 -8.03
CA ASP A 33 -2.14 14.34 -8.84
C ASP A 33 -0.98 13.65 -8.08
N GLN A 34 -0.19 14.42 -7.32
CA GLN A 34 0.90 13.89 -6.50
C GLN A 34 0.36 13.14 -5.29
N ALA A 35 -0.69 13.66 -4.65
CA ALA A 35 -1.39 12.97 -3.59
C ALA A 35 -1.92 11.61 -4.07
N TYR A 36 -2.61 11.57 -5.21
CA TYR A 36 -3.12 10.35 -5.82
C TYR A 36 -2.00 9.35 -6.13
N HIS A 37 -0.88 9.83 -6.70
CA HIS A 37 0.27 9.00 -7.00
C HIS A 37 0.84 8.33 -5.74
N LEU A 38 1.08 9.10 -4.68
CA LEU A 38 1.62 8.56 -3.43
C LEU A 38 0.65 7.67 -2.67
N ALA A 39 -0.65 7.97 -2.73
CA ALA A 39 -1.68 7.22 -1.99
C ALA A 39 -1.64 5.72 -2.32
N GLY A 40 -1.55 5.35 -3.60
CA GLY A 40 -1.55 3.93 -4.00
C GLY A 40 -0.25 3.18 -3.68
N PHE A 41 0.88 3.88 -3.48
CA PHE A 41 2.10 3.23 -2.98
C PHE A 41 1.98 2.81 -1.52
N ALA A 42 1.12 3.45 -0.72
CA ALA A 42 0.99 3.08 0.69
C ALA A 42 0.46 1.64 0.87
N PRO A 43 -0.66 1.21 0.25
CA PRO A 43 -1.10 -0.19 0.27
C PRO A 43 -0.12 -1.17 -0.36
N GLU A 44 0.59 -0.76 -1.42
CA GLU A 44 1.58 -1.58 -2.11
C GLU A 44 2.76 -1.93 -1.18
N CYS A 45 3.33 -0.92 -0.51
CA CYS A 45 4.38 -1.11 0.49
C CYS A 45 3.88 -1.95 1.67
N ALA A 46 2.65 -1.71 2.15
CA ALA A 46 2.05 -2.50 3.23
C ALA A 46 1.87 -3.98 2.84
N ARG A 47 1.39 -4.27 1.62
CA ARG A 47 1.29 -5.65 1.09
C ARG A 47 2.65 -6.31 1.07
N LYS A 48 3.68 -5.63 0.58
CA LYS A 48 5.05 -6.18 0.55
C LYS A 48 5.63 -6.39 1.95
N ALA A 49 5.29 -5.54 2.92
CA ALA A 49 5.70 -5.70 4.32
C ALA A 49 5.19 -7.00 4.95
N THR A 50 4.10 -7.58 4.45
CA THR A 50 3.62 -8.89 4.93
C THR A 50 4.32 -10.11 4.33
N ILE A 51 5.19 -9.90 3.34
CA ILE A 51 5.89 -10.96 2.62
C ILE A 51 7.39 -10.82 2.90
N PRO A 52 7.99 -11.69 3.75
CA PRO A 52 9.38 -11.55 4.20
C PRO A 52 10.42 -11.70 3.10
N ARG A 53 10.06 -12.36 1.98
CA ARG A 53 10.98 -12.66 0.88
C ARG A 53 10.88 -11.58 -0.21
N SER A 54 11.92 -10.75 -0.30
CA SER A 54 12.01 -9.64 -1.25
C SER A 54 11.96 -10.07 -2.73
N THR A 55 12.32 -11.33 -3.04
CA THR A 55 12.21 -11.88 -4.39
C THR A 55 10.79 -11.81 -4.95
N PHE A 56 9.76 -11.93 -4.10
CA PHE A 56 8.37 -11.81 -4.53
C PHE A 56 7.91 -10.36 -4.72
N HIS A 57 8.59 -9.38 -4.11
CA HIS A 57 8.18 -7.98 -4.20
C HIS A 57 8.24 -7.46 -5.64
N ARG A 58 9.24 -7.90 -6.41
CA ARG A 58 9.35 -7.55 -7.83
C ARG A 58 8.27 -8.25 -8.67
N ALA A 59 7.94 -9.51 -8.37
CA ALA A 59 6.93 -10.27 -9.09
C ALA A 59 5.52 -9.73 -8.87
N ILE A 60 5.20 -9.31 -7.65
CA ILE A 60 3.90 -8.70 -7.29
C ILE A 60 3.73 -7.33 -7.97
N GLY A 61 4.82 -6.62 -8.26
CA GLY A 61 4.78 -5.32 -8.94
C GLY A 61 4.21 -4.22 -8.04
N HIS A 62 3.58 -3.21 -8.66
CA HIS A 62 2.93 -2.10 -7.96
C HIS A 62 1.41 -2.12 -8.02
N GLY A 63 0.84 -2.75 -9.05
CA GLY A 63 -0.61 -2.78 -9.25
C GLY A 63 -1.36 -3.76 -8.34
N PHE A 64 -2.68 -3.70 -8.42
CA PHE A 64 -3.61 -4.56 -7.67
C PHE A 64 -4.51 -5.41 -8.59
N GLY A 65 -4.18 -5.46 -9.89
CA GLY A 65 -4.92 -6.22 -10.90
C GLY A 65 -4.54 -7.70 -10.97
N ALA A 66 -5.12 -8.40 -11.95
CA ALA A 66 -5.01 -9.86 -12.10
C ALA A 66 -3.56 -10.39 -12.14
N SER A 67 -2.63 -9.68 -12.79
CA SER A 67 -1.22 -10.08 -12.84
C SER A 67 -0.55 -10.05 -11.46
N SER A 68 -0.85 -9.03 -10.65
CA SER A 68 -0.37 -8.92 -9.27
C SER A 68 -0.96 -10.03 -8.40
N GLU A 69 -2.25 -10.34 -8.55
CA GLU A 69 -2.92 -11.41 -7.81
C GLU A 69 -2.34 -12.80 -8.13
N VAL A 70 -1.98 -13.08 -9.39
CA VAL A 70 -1.31 -14.34 -9.76
C VAL A 70 0.06 -14.47 -9.08
N ALA A 71 0.87 -13.41 -9.12
CA ALA A 71 2.17 -13.40 -8.46
C ALA A 71 2.05 -13.49 -6.93
N LEU A 72 1.02 -12.86 -6.37
CA LEU A 72 0.71 -12.93 -4.95
C LEU A 72 0.27 -14.33 -4.54
N GLU A 73 -0.58 -15.01 -5.29
CA GLU A 73 -0.97 -16.41 -5.01
C GLU A 73 0.23 -17.35 -5.02
N ALA A 74 1.15 -17.18 -5.98
CA ALA A 74 2.41 -17.94 -6.00
C ALA A 74 3.26 -17.65 -4.75
N ALA A 75 3.37 -16.39 -4.33
CA ALA A 75 4.07 -16.01 -3.10
C ALA A 75 3.42 -16.63 -1.86
N LEU A 76 2.08 -16.64 -1.78
CA LEU A 76 1.30 -17.22 -0.69
C LEU A 76 1.30 -18.76 -0.67
N ALA A 77 1.55 -19.40 -1.80
CA ALA A 77 1.77 -20.84 -1.86
C ALA A 77 3.15 -21.22 -1.27
N LEU A 78 4.16 -20.36 -1.46
CA LEU A 78 5.52 -20.56 -0.97
C LEU A 78 5.73 -20.03 0.47
N ASP A 79 4.86 -19.14 0.93
CA ASP A 79 4.76 -18.67 2.31
C ASP A 79 3.30 -18.69 2.81
N PRO A 80 2.79 -19.87 3.25
CA PRO A 80 1.42 -20.01 3.70
C PRO A 80 1.08 -19.16 4.94
N VAL A 81 2.08 -18.79 5.74
CA VAL A 81 1.88 -17.98 6.95
C VAL A 81 1.39 -16.57 6.58
N ALA A 82 1.82 -16.03 5.44
CA ALA A 82 1.37 -14.73 4.95
C ALA A 82 -0.14 -14.70 4.62
N ARG A 83 -0.81 -15.86 4.48
CA ARG A 83 -2.27 -15.93 4.22
C ARG A 83 -3.10 -15.34 5.37
N ARG A 84 -2.58 -15.31 6.60
CA ARG A 84 -3.27 -14.72 7.76
C ARG A 84 -3.56 -13.22 7.60
N TYR A 85 -2.82 -12.53 6.72
CA TYR A 85 -2.98 -11.10 6.46
C TYR A 85 -4.07 -10.76 5.44
N ARG A 86 -4.73 -11.75 4.82
CA ARG A 86 -5.82 -11.56 3.83
C ARG A 86 -5.42 -10.59 2.71
N LEU A 87 -4.39 -10.95 1.95
CA LEU A 87 -3.74 -10.09 0.97
C LEU A 87 -4.41 -10.07 -0.42
N THR A 88 -5.27 -11.05 -0.69
CA THR A 88 -5.94 -11.24 -1.97
C THR A 88 -7.33 -10.61 -1.98
N GLY A 89 -7.90 -10.43 -3.17
CA GLY A 89 -9.26 -9.90 -3.32
C GLY A 89 -9.39 -8.40 -3.04
N TRP A 90 -8.27 -7.68 -2.86
CA TRP A 90 -8.29 -6.24 -2.57
C TRP A 90 -8.96 -5.44 -3.67
N ALA A 91 -8.85 -5.85 -4.94
CA ALA A 91 -9.52 -5.17 -6.03
C ALA A 91 -11.06 -5.15 -5.90
N SER A 92 -11.63 -6.17 -5.25
CA SER A 92 -13.08 -6.23 -4.98
C SER A 92 -13.46 -5.42 -3.74
N ASP A 93 -12.63 -5.45 -2.70
CA ASP A 93 -12.89 -4.76 -1.42
C ASP A 93 -12.61 -3.25 -1.51
N PHE A 94 -11.71 -2.85 -2.41
CA PHE A 94 -11.15 -1.51 -2.56
C PHE A 94 -11.09 -1.13 -4.06
N PRO A 95 -12.25 -0.80 -4.66
CA PRO A 95 -12.34 -0.58 -6.11
C PRO A 95 -11.57 0.65 -6.59
N THR A 96 -11.41 1.68 -5.76
CA THR A 96 -10.63 2.87 -6.14
C THR A 96 -9.14 2.52 -6.23
N LEU A 97 -8.64 1.74 -5.27
CA LEU A 97 -7.28 1.20 -5.28
C LEU A 97 -7.05 0.25 -6.47
N ALA A 98 -8.06 -0.54 -6.84
CA ALA A 98 -8.00 -1.43 -8.00
C ALA A 98 -7.73 -0.67 -9.32
N GLY A 99 -8.29 0.53 -9.44
CA GLY A 99 -8.11 1.42 -10.59
C GLY A 99 -6.82 2.24 -10.57
N TRP A 100 -6.06 2.22 -9.46
CA TRP A 100 -4.81 2.96 -9.35
C TRP A 100 -3.68 2.30 -10.15
N SER A 101 -2.81 3.12 -10.72
CA SER A 101 -1.56 2.69 -11.36
C SER A 101 -0.42 3.65 -11.05
N GLU A 102 0.78 3.11 -10.93
CA GLU A 102 2.01 3.88 -10.79
C GLU A 102 2.29 4.80 -11.99
N GLN A 103 1.65 4.52 -13.14
CA GLN A 103 1.72 5.34 -14.34
C GLN A 103 1.00 6.69 -14.20
N ALA A 104 0.17 6.87 -13.17
CA ALA A 104 -0.51 8.14 -12.89
C ALA A 104 0.47 9.33 -12.75
N ARG A 105 1.74 9.08 -12.41
CA ARG A 105 2.80 10.10 -12.38
C ARG A 105 3.12 10.76 -13.72
N TYR A 106 2.75 10.11 -14.81
CA TYR A 106 3.02 10.57 -16.18
C TYR A 106 1.78 11.18 -16.85
N GLU A 107 0.63 11.14 -16.18
CA GLU A 107 -0.57 11.80 -16.65
C GLU A 107 -0.41 13.33 -16.56
N PRO A 108 -1.14 14.10 -17.40
CA PRO A 108 -1.12 15.56 -17.31
C PRO A 108 -1.51 16.05 -15.91
N THR A 109 -0.86 17.12 -15.45
CA THR A 109 -1.22 17.80 -14.19
C THR A 109 -2.65 18.37 -14.28
N GLY A 110 -3.39 18.29 -13.17
CA GLY A 110 -4.78 18.72 -13.07
C GLY A 110 -5.79 17.66 -13.52
N THR A 111 -5.39 16.39 -13.61
CA THR A 111 -6.28 15.30 -14.04
C THR A 111 -7.15 14.79 -12.89
N ARG A 112 -6.63 14.80 -11.66
CA ARG A 112 -7.30 14.22 -10.48
C ARG A 112 -8.23 15.19 -9.79
N LYS A 113 -9.43 14.70 -9.44
CA LYS A 113 -10.42 15.46 -8.69
C LYS A 113 -10.31 15.20 -7.18
N PRO A 114 -10.71 16.16 -6.32
CA PRO A 114 -10.65 16.01 -4.87
C PRO A 114 -11.33 14.72 -4.37
N GLU A 115 -12.51 14.39 -4.91
CA GLU A 115 -13.28 13.21 -4.53
C GLU A 115 -12.55 11.89 -4.84
N GLU A 116 -11.85 11.81 -5.98
CA GLU A 116 -11.11 10.62 -6.37
C GLU A 116 -9.92 10.38 -5.44
N VAL A 117 -9.20 11.46 -5.11
CA VAL A 117 -8.08 11.42 -4.16
C VAL A 117 -8.58 11.05 -2.76
N ALA A 118 -9.69 11.64 -2.32
CA ALA A 118 -10.28 11.34 -1.01
C ALA A 118 -10.72 9.87 -0.89
N SER A 119 -11.36 9.31 -1.92
CA SER A 119 -11.74 7.89 -1.96
C SER A 119 -10.52 6.97 -1.91
N LEU A 120 -9.47 7.25 -2.70
CA LEU A 120 -8.26 6.45 -2.68
C LEU A 120 -7.53 6.54 -1.33
N LEU A 121 -7.49 7.72 -0.71
CA LEU A 121 -6.92 7.93 0.62
C LEU A 121 -7.68 7.15 1.69
N ASP A 122 -9.02 7.13 1.66
CA ASP A 122 -9.82 6.35 2.60
C ASP A 122 -9.52 4.85 2.49
N GLU A 123 -9.58 4.30 1.28
CA GLU A 123 -9.26 2.88 1.03
C GLU A 123 -7.83 2.56 1.47
N SER A 124 -6.88 3.44 1.14
CA SER A 124 -5.47 3.29 1.52
C SER A 124 -5.27 3.31 3.02
N ARG A 125 -5.93 4.22 3.74
CA ARG A 125 -5.87 4.31 5.21
C ARG A 125 -6.43 3.05 5.85
N ARG A 126 -7.59 2.56 5.39
CA ARG A 126 -8.24 1.37 5.94
C ARG A 126 -7.35 0.14 5.79
N ILE A 127 -6.76 -0.05 4.62
CA ILE A 127 -5.96 -1.24 4.35
C ILE A 127 -4.57 -1.19 5.00
N VAL A 128 -3.90 -0.04 4.95
CA VAL A 128 -2.62 0.17 5.63
C VAL A 128 -2.80 0.01 7.13
N GLY A 129 -3.83 0.62 7.72
CA GLY A 129 -4.15 0.48 9.14
C GLY A 129 -4.38 -0.97 9.56
N ARG A 130 -5.16 -1.73 8.77
CA ARG A 130 -5.38 -3.17 9.01
C ARG A 130 -4.07 -3.96 8.99
N ILE A 131 -3.23 -3.76 7.97
CA ILE A 131 -1.97 -4.48 7.82
C ILE A 131 -1.00 -4.11 8.94
N ALA A 132 -0.89 -2.83 9.27
CA ALA A 132 -0.02 -2.35 10.32
C ALA A 132 -0.41 -2.93 11.69
N ALA A 133 -1.70 -2.93 12.02
CA ALA A 133 -2.23 -3.55 13.23
C ALA A 133 -1.94 -5.07 13.27
N THR A 134 -2.14 -5.76 12.15
CA THR A 134 -1.92 -7.22 12.09
C THR A 134 -0.44 -7.58 12.19
N LEU A 135 0.44 -6.83 11.53
CA LEU A 135 1.90 -7.01 11.62
C LEU A 135 2.42 -6.75 13.04
N TRP A 136 1.88 -5.75 13.75
CA TRP A 136 2.21 -5.49 15.14
C TRP A 136 1.69 -6.59 16.08
N ALA A 137 0.43 -7.00 15.93
CA ALA A 137 -0.16 -8.07 16.73
C ALA A 137 0.57 -9.41 16.55
N ASP A 138 1.14 -9.63 15.36
CA ASP A 138 1.93 -10.80 15.02
C ASP A 138 3.42 -10.71 15.45
N GLY A 139 3.85 -9.59 16.04
CA GLY A 139 5.23 -9.39 16.50
C GLY A 139 6.24 -9.19 15.37
N MET A 140 5.79 -8.91 14.15
CA MET A 140 6.65 -8.65 12.99
C MET A 140 7.16 -7.21 12.95
N ILE A 141 6.60 -6.35 13.79
CA ILE A 141 6.96 -4.95 13.99
C ILE A 141 7.34 -4.80 15.47
N PRO A 142 8.49 -4.19 15.78
CA PRO A 142 8.94 -4.09 17.16
C PRO A 142 8.04 -3.13 17.97
N GLY A 143 7.98 -3.33 19.29
CA GLY A 143 7.13 -2.52 20.17
C GLY A 143 7.52 -1.03 20.23
N ASP A 144 8.76 -0.69 19.87
CA ASP A 144 9.29 0.67 19.77
C ASP A 144 9.16 1.30 18.38
N PHE A 145 8.42 0.64 17.47
CA PHE A 145 8.19 1.11 16.11
C PHE A 145 7.61 2.52 16.09
N LYS A 146 8.18 3.34 15.21
CA LYS A 146 7.71 4.71 14.95
C LYS A 146 6.64 4.64 13.87
N TRP A 147 5.40 4.72 14.31
CA TRP A 147 4.21 4.79 13.47
C TRP A 147 4.26 6.01 12.60
#